data_AF-A0A7A7A1C1-F1
#
_entry.id   AF-A0A7A7A1C1-F1
#
_cell.length_a   1.000
_cell.length_b   1.000
_cell.length_c   1.000
_cell.angle_alpha   90.00
_cell.angle_beta   90.00
_cell.angle_gamma   90.00
#
_symmetry.space_group_name_H-M   'P 1'
#
loop_
_entity.id
_entity.type
_entity.pdbx_description
1 polymer ?
#
loop_
_entity_poly.entity_id
_entity_poly.type
_entity_poly.pdbx_seq_one_letter_code
_entity_poly.pdbx_strand_id
1 'polypeptide(L)'
;MQIIIMTRDRYLEYGLMCMLNGYRLTTGSELFDAGKRRLPLPEDSYVILCDRNLERLTYCMFCGRRFLVIPVSSVRCLTDIRQAIRRGAWLFGHKARPLTRTEMVVVFGVVFHEYGFTFLADQLGISMKTVCAHLYNAMEKSGLRGVSIKYLCSTADR
;
A
#
# COMPACT_ATOMS: atom_id res chain seq x y z
N MET A 1 -12.12 -5.58 9.65
CA MET A 1 -10.76 -5.01 9.72
C MET A 1 -9.78 -6.05 9.19
N GLN A 2 -8.93 -5.68 8.22
CA GLN A 2 -7.89 -6.55 7.67
C GLN A 2 -6.50 -6.02 8.00
N ILE A 3 -5.56 -6.92 8.24
CA ILE A 3 -4.14 -6.60 8.39
C ILE A 3 -3.45 -6.84 7.04
N ILE A 4 -2.63 -5.87 6.61
CA ILE A 4 -1.82 -5.93 5.40
C ILE A 4 -0.36 -5.85 5.81
N ILE A 5 0.47 -6.78 5.33
CA ILE A 5 1.93 -6.70 5.46
C ILE A 5 2.50 -6.17 4.14
N MET A 6 3.27 -5.08 4.23
CA MET A 6 3.93 -4.40 3.12
C MET A 6 5.40 -4.16 3.47
N THR A 7 6.18 -5.23 3.53
CA THR A 7 7.63 -5.15 3.72
C THR A 7 8.37 -5.83 2.58
N ARG A 8 9.50 -5.28 2.17
CA ARG A 8 10.37 -5.91 1.18
C ARG A 8 11.23 -7.03 1.78
N ASP A 9 11.30 -7.14 3.10
CA ASP A 9 11.99 -8.22 3.80
C ASP A 9 11.08 -9.47 3.89
N ARG A 10 11.38 -10.48 3.06
CA ARG A 10 10.62 -11.73 3.00
C ARG A 10 10.69 -12.55 4.28
N TYR A 11 11.79 -12.49 5.03
CA TYR A 11 11.92 -13.20 6.30
C TYR A 11 11.04 -12.56 7.36
N LEU A 12 11.04 -11.23 7.41
CA LEU A 12 10.16 -10.47 8.29
C LEU A 12 8.69 -10.65 7.91
N GLU A 13 8.35 -10.62 6.62
CA GLU A 13 6.99 -10.89 6.13
C GLU A 13 6.50 -12.25 6.63
N TYR A 14 7.28 -13.32 6.43
CA TYR A 14 6.93 -14.65 6.89
C TYR A 14 6.79 -14.73 8.41
N GLY A 15 7.72 -14.13 9.16
CA GLY A 15 7.65 -14.07 10.62
C GLY A 15 6.40 -13.36 11.14
N LEU A 16 6.03 -12.23 10.51
CA LEU A 16 4.80 -11.50 10.82
C LEU A 16 3.56 -12.33 10.47
N MET A 17 3.57 -13.07 9.35
CA MET A 17 2.47 -13.97 8.98
C MET A 17 2.25 -15.07 10.02
N CYS A 18 3.33 -15.71 10.48
CA CYS A 18 3.24 -16.72 11.54
C CYS A 18 2.73 -16.12 12.87
N MET A 19 3.24 -14.95 13.26
CA MET A 19 2.85 -14.30 14.51
C MET A 19 1.38 -13.83 14.49
N LEU A 20 0.85 -13.49 13.32
CA LEU A 20 -0.52 -13.02 13.12
C LEU A 20 -1.47 -14.13 12.68
N ASN A 21 -1.09 -15.39 12.83
CA ASN A 21 -1.95 -16.53 12.54
C ASN A 21 -3.21 -16.47 13.41
N GLY A 22 -4.38 -16.30 12.78
CA GLY A 22 -5.66 -16.04 13.46
C GLY A 22 -6.24 -14.64 13.22
N TYR A 23 -5.47 -13.72 12.64
CA TYR A 23 -5.99 -12.46 12.08
C TYR A 23 -6.33 -12.63 10.60
N ARG A 24 -7.27 -11.80 10.09
CA ARG A 24 -7.50 -11.70 8.64
C ARG A 24 -6.33 -10.94 8.00
N LEU A 25 -5.42 -11.70 7.41
CA LEU A 25 -4.14 -11.23 6.90
C LEU A 25 -4.06 -11.31 5.37
N THR A 26 -3.31 -10.42 4.75
CA THR A 26 -2.84 -10.54 3.36
C THR A 26 -1.53 -9.79 3.19
N THR A 27 -0.73 -10.15 2.19
CA THR A 27 0.45 -9.36 1.80
C THR A 27 0.06 -8.25 0.82
N GLY A 28 0.88 -7.21 0.72
CA GLY A 28 0.70 -6.17 -0.29
C GLY A 28 0.69 -6.76 -1.69
N SER A 29 1.58 -7.71 -1.97
CA SER A 29 1.67 -8.40 -3.26
C SER A 29 0.41 -9.20 -3.60
N GLU A 30 -0.17 -9.92 -2.64
CA GLU A 30 -1.44 -10.62 -2.85
C GLU A 30 -2.60 -9.64 -3.06
N LEU A 31 -2.62 -8.53 -2.32
CA LEU A 31 -3.72 -7.59 -2.35
C LEU A 31 -3.70 -6.73 -3.62
N PHE A 32 -2.52 -6.36 -4.11
CA PHE A 32 -2.34 -5.50 -5.28
C PHE A 32 -1.87 -6.27 -6.52
N ASP A 33 -2.22 -7.55 -6.59
CA ASP A 33 -2.03 -8.38 -7.77
C ASP A 33 -2.81 -7.83 -8.99
N ALA A 34 -2.22 -7.95 -10.17
CA ALA A 34 -2.80 -7.47 -11.42
C ALA A 34 -4.15 -8.13 -11.75
N GLY A 35 -4.33 -9.41 -11.41
CA GLY A 35 -5.57 -10.14 -11.59
C GLY A 35 -6.72 -9.60 -10.71
N LYS A 36 -6.41 -8.99 -9.57
CA LYS A 36 -7.41 -8.45 -8.63
C LYS A 36 -7.76 -6.98 -8.88
N ARG A 37 -7.22 -6.34 -9.92
CA ARG A 37 -7.43 -4.91 -10.20
C ARG A 37 -8.88 -4.49 -10.42
N ARG A 38 -9.78 -5.42 -10.80
CA ARG A 38 -11.21 -5.15 -11.00
C ARG A 38 -12.06 -5.47 -9.77
N LEU A 39 -11.47 -6.09 -8.75
CA LEU A 39 -12.16 -6.44 -7.52
C LEU A 39 -12.11 -5.25 -6.54
N PRO A 40 -13.21 -4.95 -5.83
CA PRO A 40 -13.17 -3.98 -4.76
C PRO A 40 -12.18 -4.43 -3.69
N LEU A 41 -11.70 -3.45 -2.92
CA LEU A 41 -10.98 -3.76 -1.71
C LEU A 41 -11.94 -4.45 -0.72
N PRO A 42 -11.48 -5.48 0.02
CA PRO A 42 -12.38 -6.40 0.71
C PRO A 42 -12.96 -5.87 2.02
N GLU A 43 -12.41 -4.77 2.57
CA GLU A 43 -12.77 -4.21 3.86
C GLU A 43 -12.81 -2.67 3.84
N ASP A 44 -13.40 -2.06 4.88
CA ASP A 44 -13.43 -0.60 5.04
C ASP A 44 -12.35 -0.07 6.00
N SER A 45 -11.68 -0.96 6.75
CA SER A 45 -10.66 -0.60 7.74
C SER A 45 -9.43 -1.50 7.71
N TYR A 46 -8.25 -0.89 7.67
CA TYR A 46 -6.98 -1.58 7.44
C TYR A 46 -5.93 -1.27 8.51
N VAL A 47 -5.20 -2.29 8.95
CA VAL A 47 -3.95 -2.12 9.69
C VAL A 47 -2.81 -2.50 8.76
N ILE A 48 -1.86 -1.61 8.55
CA ILE A 48 -0.84 -1.74 7.52
C ILE A 48 0.53 -1.74 8.19
N LEU A 49 1.13 -2.93 8.23
CA LEU A 49 2.50 -3.15 8.70
C LEU A 49 3.43 -2.90 7.53
N CYS A 50 4.12 -1.76 7.48
CA CYS A 50 4.97 -1.42 6.35
C CYS A 50 6.38 -0.96 6.72
N ASP A 51 7.29 -1.04 5.76
CA ASP A 51 8.60 -0.39 5.87
C ASP A 51 8.41 1.13 5.99
N ARG A 52 9.28 1.82 6.75
CA ARG A 52 9.16 3.28 7.00
C ARG A 52 9.15 4.12 5.73
N ASN A 53 9.91 3.68 4.73
CA ASN A 53 9.99 4.37 3.43
C ASN A 53 8.71 4.19 2.59
N LEU A 54 7.81 3.25 2.95
CA LEU A 54 6.54 2.99 2.25
C LEU A 54 5.33 3.66 2.92
N GLU A 55 5.54 4.44 3.98
CA GLU A 55 4.45 5.13 4.66
C GLU A 55 3.71 6.07 3.69
N ARG A 56 4.43 6.91 2.93
CA ARG A 56 3.83 7.82 1.94
C ARG A 56 3.03 7.10 0.86
N LEU A 57 3.55 5.97 0.36
CA LEU A 57 2.83 5.09 -0.54
C LEU A 57 1.51 4.61 0.10
N THR A 58 1.57 4.21 1.37
CA THR A 58 0.39 3.75 2.12
C THR A 58 -0.65 4.87 2.28
N TYR A 59 -0.22 6.07 2.66
CA TYR A 59 -1.11 7.24 2.71
C TYR A 59 -1.76 7.50 1.35
N CYS A 60 -0.98 7.48 0.27
CA CYS A 60 -1.45 7.64 -1.10
C CYS A 60 -2.56 6.62 -1.40
N MET A 61 -2.27 5.34 -1.28
CA MET A 61 -3.20 4.25 -1.63
C MET A 61 -4.45 4.23 -0.75
N PHE A 62 -4.35 4.45 0.55
CA PHE A 62 -5.49 4.27 1.46
C PHE A 62 -6.24 5.58 1.79
N CYS A 63 -5.95 6.68 1.08
CA CYS A 63 -6.77 7.89 1.12
C CYS A 63 -8.25 7.58 0.83
N GLY A 64 -9.15 8.18 1.62
CA GLY A 64 -10.60 7.90 1.59
C GLY A 64 -11.03 6.65 2.36
N ARG A 65 -10.09 5.95 3.01
CA ARG A 65 -10.39 4.79 3.87
C ARG A 65 -9.84 5.00 5.28
N ARG A 66 -10.36 4.22 6.23
CA ARG A 66 -9.85 4.18 7.60
C ARG A 66 -8.66 3.24 7.65
N PHE A 67 -7.48 3.72 8.03
CA PHE A 67 -6.30 2.87 8.15
C PHE A 67 -5.37 3.29 9.29
N LEU A 68 -4.62 2.33 9.80
CA LEU A 68 -3.54 2.53 10.77
C LEU A 68 -2.25 2.04 10.15
N VAL A 69 -1.20 2.86 10.13
CA VAL A 69 0.12 2.46 9.67
C VAL A 69 0.99 2.14 10.88
N ILE A 70 1.63 0.98 10.86
CA ILE A 70 2.56 0.53 11.90
C ILE A 70 3.89 0.23 11.20
N PRO A 71 4.97 0.97 11.46
CA PRO A 71 6.27 0.67 10.93
C PRO A 71 6.73 -0.71 11.41
N VAL A 72 7.12 -1.60 10.50
CA VAL A 72 7.59 -2.95 10.88
C VAL A 72 8.80 -2.89 11.82
N SER A 73 9.62 -1.85 11.72
CA SER A 73 10.76 -1.60 12.61
C SER A 73 10.38 -1.26 14.06
N SER A 74 9.11 -0.94 14.32
CA SER A 74 8.58 -0.72 15.67
C SER A 74 7.94 -1.96 16.31
N VAL A 75 7.84 -3.06 15.57
CA VAL A 75 7.18 -4.29 16.02
C VAL A 75 8.21 -5.30 16.48
N ARG A 76 8.18 -5.67 17.75
CA ARG A 76 9.02 -6.74 18.32
C ARG A 76 8.19 -7.97 18.67
N CYS A 77 6.93 -7.77 19.02
CA CYS A 77 6.01 -8.84 19.37
C CYS A 77 4.55 -8.47 19.12
N LEU A 78 3.67 -9.47 19.28
CA LEU A 78 2.23 -9.32 19.03
C LEU A 78 1.55 -8.28 19.94
N THR A 79 2.08 -8.07 21.16
CA THR A 79 1.55 -7.04 22.06
C THR A 79 1.75 -5.63 21.52
N ASP A 80 2.85 -5.36 20.82
CA ASP A 80 3.11 -4.05 20.20
C ASP A 80 2.04 -3.74 19.17
N ILE A 81 1.73 -4.71 18.29
CA ILE A 81 0.68 -4.58 17.27
C ILE A 81 -0.68 -4.36 17.93
N ARG A 82 -1.03 -5.15 18.95
CA ARG A 82 -2.30 -5.02 19.68
C ARG A 82 -2.42 -3.65 20.36
N GLN A 83 -1.34 -3.16 20.95
CA GLN A 83 -1.31 -1.85 21.59
C GLN A 83 -1.43 -0.73 20.56
N ALA A 84 -0.73 -0.84 19.42
CA ALA A 84 -0.85 0.10 18.31
C ALA A 84 -2.27 0.12 17.74
N ILE A 85 -2.95 -1.02 17.60
CA ILE A 85 -4.35 -1.07 17.15
C ILE A 85 -5.28 -0.37 18.14
N ARG A 86 -5.07 -0.59 19.44
CA ARG A 86 -5.91 -0.02 20.52
C ARG A 86 -5.69 1.48 20.73
N ARG A 87 -4.45 1.95 20.64
CA ARG A 87 -4.04 3.33 20.99
C ARG A 87 -3.66 4.19 19.79
N GLY A 88 -3.49 3.59 18.62
CA GLY A 88 -2.96 4.24 17.44
C GLY A 88 -3.92 5.27 16.85
N ALA A 89 -3.34 6.29 16.24
CA ALA A 89 -4.07 7.27 15.47
C ALA A 89 -4.54 6.64 14.17
N TRP A 90 -5.81 6.24 14.14
CA TRP A 90 -6.47 5.82 12.91
C TRP A 90 -6.61 7.02 11.98
N LEU A 91 -6.04 6.89 10.80
CA LEU A 91 -6.05 7.92 9.77
C LEU A 91 -7.29 7.72 8.90
N PHE A 92 -7.92 8.84 8.56
CA PHE A 92 -8.94 8.90 7.53
C PHE A 92 -8.56 10.04 6.58
N GLY A 93 -7.94 9.69 5.46
CA GLY A 93 -7.49 10.69 4.49
C GLY A 93 -8.68 11.32 3.79
N HIS A 94 -9.06 12.55 4.15
CA HIS A 94 -10.06 13.32 3.42
C HIS A 94 -9.45 13.83 2.11
N LYS A 95 -9.51 13.01 1.04
CA LYS A 95 -9.25 13.48 -0.33
C LYS A 95 -10.51 13.37 -1.16
N ALA A 96 -10.76 14.40 -1.97
CA ALA A 96 -11.93 14.48 -2.84
C ALA A 96 -12.02 13.35 -3.88
N ARG A 97 -10.89 12.70 -4.21
CA ARG A 97 -10.82 11.61 -5.21
C ARG A 97 -9.88 10.49 -4.75
N PRO A 98 -10.39 9.37 -4.21
CA PRO A 98 -9.56 8.21 -3.91
C PRO A 98 -9.01 7.57 -5.19
N LEU A 99 -7.92 6.79 -5.02
CA LEU A 99 -7.38 5.99 -6.11
C LEU A 99 -8.33 4.85 -6.46
N THR A 100 -8.47 4.61 -7.76
CA THR A 100 -9.09 3.40 -8.27
C THR A 100 -8.20 2.20 -7.97
N ARG A 101 -8.79 1.01 -8.01
CA ARG A 101 -8.06 -0.23 -7.77
C ARG A 101 -6.90 -0.44 -8.76
N THR A 102 -7.13 -0.15 -10.05
CA THR A 102 -6.07 -0.22 -11.07
C THR A 102 -4.94 0.78 -10.79
N GLU A 103 -5.25 2.00 -10.38
CA GLU A 103 -4.23 2.99 -10.02
C GLU A 103 -3.40 2.51 -8.83
N MET A 104 -4.02 1.88 -7.81
CA MET A 104 -3.28 1.29 -6.69
C MET A 104 -2.33 0.19 -7.14
N VAL A 105 -2.80 -0.73 -7.99
CA VAL A 105 -1.97 -1.82 -8.53
C VAL A 105 -0.78 -1.26 -9.31
N VAL A 106 -1.00 -0.24 -10.15
CA VAL A 106 0.06 0.41 -10.92
C VAL A 106 1.07 1.10 -10.00
N VAL A 107 0.61 1.94 -9.07
CA VAL A 107 1.51 2.65 -8.15
C VAL A 107 2.27 1.66 -7.25
N PHE A 108 1.59 0.64 -6.72
CA PHE A 108 2.23 -0.39 -5.91
C PHE A 108 3.26 -1.17 -6.72
N GLY A 109 2.96 -1.58 -7.94
CA GLY A 109 3.91 -2.29 -8.81
C GLY A 109 5.15 -1.45 -9.14
N VAL A 110 4.98 -0.15 -9.42
CA VAL A 110 6.12 0.75 -9.70
C VAL A 110 6.93 1.04 -8.45
N VAL A 111 6.29 1.25 -7.30
CA VAL A 111 6.94 1.75 -6.08
C VAL A 111 7.43 0.62 -5.18
N PHE A 112 6.61 -0.39 -4.92
CA PHE A 112 6.96 -1.50 -4.03
C PHE A 112 7.82 -2.54 -4.74
N HIS A 113 7.40 -2.96 -5.94
CA HIS A 113 8.07 -4.01 -6.71
C HIS A 113 9.11 -3.49 -7.71
N GLU A 114 9.15 -2.18 -7.95
CA GLU A 114 10.08 -1.55 -8.90
C GLU A 114 9.91 -2.09 -10.34
N TYR A 115 8.69 -2.49 -10.69
CA TYR A 115 8.36 -3.00 -12.01
C TYR A 115 8.47 -1.92 -13.09
N GLY A 116 8.99 -2.31 -14.25
CA GLY A 116 8.96 -1.50 -15.46
C GLY A 116 7.54 -1.35 -16.02
N PHE A 117 7.28 -0.23 -16.70
CA PHE A 117 5.95 0.06 -17.25
C PHE A 117 5.51 -0.92 -18.34
N THR A 118 6.45 -1.48 -19.10
CA THR A 118 6.18 -2.52 -20.11
C THR A 118 5.74 -3.82 -19.45
N PHE A 119 6.41 -4.24 -18.37
CA PHE A 119 6.01 -5.41 -17.59
C PHE A 119 4.63 -5.22 -16.98
N LEU A 120 4.35 -4.06 -16.38
CA LEU A 120 3.02 -3.76 -15.85
C LEU A 120 1.95 -3.74 -16.95
N ALA A 121 2.25 -3.20 -18.13
CA ALA A 121 1.34 -3.19 -19.26
C ALA A 121 0.94 -4.61 -19.69
N ASP A 122 1.92 -5.52 -19.77
CA ASP A 122 1.73 -6.93 -20.10
C ASP A 122 0.89 -7.65 -19.02
N GLN A 123 1.28 -7.55 -17.75
CA GLN A 123 0.55 -8.14 -16.62
C GLN A 123 -0.91 -7.65 -16.52
N LEU A 124 -1.13 -6.39 -16.90
CA LEU A 124 -2.45 -5.79 -16.91
C LEU A 124 -3.18 -6.00 -18.25
N GLY A 125 -2.55 -6.51 -19.31
CA GLY A 125 -3.16 -6.58 -20.64
C GLY A 125 -3.72 -5.22 -21.12
N ILE A 126 -2.98 -4.13 -20.87
CA ILE A 126 -3.31 -2.77 -21.32
C ILE A 126 -2.10 -2.14 -22.00
N SER A 127 -2.28 -1.01 -22.70
CA SER A 127 -1.16 -0.30 -23.30
C SER A 127 -0.27 0.37 -22.24
N MET A 128 1.02 0.51 -22.55
CA MET A 128 1.96 1.30 -21.72
C MET A 128 1.49 2.74 -21.53
N LYS A 129 0.85 3.34 -22.56
CA LYS A 129 0.24 4.68 -22.46
C LYS A 129 -0.83 4.73 -21.37
N THR A 130 -1.64 3.68 -21.25
CA THR A 130 -2.67 3.55 -20.22
C THR A 130 -2.06 3.38 -18.83
N VAL A 131 -0.97 2.62 -18.69
CA VAL A 131 -0.22 2.52 -17.42
C VAL A 131 0.28 3.90 -16.98
N CYS A 132 0.91 4.65 -17.89
CA CYS A 132 1.38 6.01 -17.62
C CYS A 132 0.23 6.95 -17.23
N ALA A 133 -0.92 6.85 -17.89
CA ALA A 133 -2.11 7.64 -17.54
C ALA A 133 -2.63 7.32 -16.14
N HIS A 134 -2.68 6.03 -15.75
CA HIS A 134 -3.03 5.64 -14.39
C HIS A 134 -2.05 6.19 -13.36
N LEU A 135 -0.74 6.11 -13.62
CA LEU A 135 0.29 6.66 -12.74
C LEU A 135 0.17 8.18 -12.60
N TYR A 136 -0.06 8.88 -13.71
CA TYR A 136 -0.25 10.33 -13.72
C TYR A 136 -1.46 10.75 -12.88
N ASN A 137 -2.61 10.12 -13.11
CA ASN A 137 -3.84 10.39 -12.37
C ASN A 137 -3.66 10.09 -10.88
N ALA A 138 -2.94 9.02 -10.55
CA ALA A 138 -2.64 8.66 -9.17
C ALA A 138 -1.81 9.73 -8.44
N MET A 139 -0.78 10.25 -9.12
CA MET A 139 0.07 11.32 -8.60
C MET A 139 -0.70 12.64 -8.46
N GLU A 140 -1.55 12.97 -9.43
CA GLU A 140 -2.40 14.16 -9.39
C GLU A 140 -3.41 14.10 -8.23
N LYS A 141 -4.15 12.99 -8.08
CA LYS A 141 -5.04 12.74 -6.92
C LYS A 141 -4.30 12.80 -5.60
N SER A 142 -3.00 12.51 -5.62
CA SER A 142 -2.16 12.54 -4.44
C SER A 142 -1.63 13.93 -4.08
N GLY A 143 -1.84 14.94 -4.94
CA GLY A 143 -1.27 16.28 -4.78
C GLY A 143 0.21 16.36 -5.17
N LEU A 144 0.69 15.39 -5.94
CA LEU A 144 2.10 15.22 -6.31
C LEU A 144 2.30 15.35 -7.83
N ARG A 145 1.49 16.19 -8.47
CA ARG A 145 1.58 16.43 -9.92
C ARG A 145 2.96 17.00 -10.26
N GLY A 146 3.63 16.39 -11.25
CA GLY A 146 4.99 16.79 -11.67
C GLY A 146 6.11 16.33 -10.73
N VAL A 147 5.79 15.68 -9.61
CA VAL A 147 6.79 15.10 -8.70
C VAL A 147 7.15 13.69 -9.15
N SER A 148 8.41 13.32 -8.99
CA SER A 148 8.87 11.95 -9.26
C SER A 148 8.12 10.93 -8.39
N ILE A 149 7.68 9.83 -9.00
CA ILE A 149 7.04 8.70 -8.30
C ILE A 149 7.90 8.13 -7.16
N LYS A 150 9.23 8.28 -7.25
CA LYS A 150 10.18 7.87 -6.20
C LYS A 150 9.95 8.58 -4.87
N TYR A 151 9.30 9.74 -4.87
CA TYR A 151 8.92 10.46 -3.65
C TYR A 151 7.90 9.69 -2.79
N LEU A 152 7.19 8.70 -3.35
CA LEU A 152 6.33 7.82 -2.57
C LEU A 152 7.11 6.78 -1.75
N CYS A 153 8.40 6.59 -2.07
CA CYS A 153 9.34 5.70 -1.38
C CYS A 153 10.35 6.47 -0.50
N SER A 154 10.19 7.79 -0.31
CA SER A 154 11.10 8.54 0.57
C SER A 154 10.61 8.50 2.02
N THR A 155 11.54 8.37 2.95
CA THR A 155 11.26 8.66 4.36
C THR A 155 10.73 10.07 4.44
N ALA A 156 9.53 10.23 5.01
CA ALA A 156 9.10 11.55 5.41
C ALA A 156 10.03 11.98 6.55
N ASP A 157 11.01 12.83 6.25
CA ASP A 157 11.61 13.66 7.29
C ASP A 157 10.45 14.50 7.84
N ARG A 158 9.98 14.09 9.02
CA ARG A 158 9.02 14.80 9.86
C ARG A 158 9.63 14.93 11.23
#